data_AF-A0A1F2TWX2-F1
#
_entry.id   AF-A0A1F2TWX2-F1
#
_cell.length_a   1.000
_cell.length_b   1.000
_cell.length_c   1.000
_cell.angle_alpha   90.00
_cell.angle_beta   90.00
_cell.angle_gamma   90.00
#
_symmetry.space_group_name_H-M   'P 1'
#
loop_
_entity.id
_entity.type
_entity.pdbx_description
1 polymer ?
#
loop_
_entity_poly.entity_id
_entity_poly.type
_entity_poly.pdbx_seq_one_letter_code
_entity_poly.pdbx_strand_id
1 'polypeptide(L)'
;MKVTREVVKDLLPVYLADEASADTRALVEEWLRTDPDLARHAEQARRIDLPAAPALPPTAEKRALDRTRRHLRWRFVLLGTAIYVTTLPLSVTFSKTGFNGLLIDNWPERVVIMLMAMGLWIAYWRASRRVRI
;
A
#
# COMPACT_ATOMS: atom_id res chain seq x y z
N MET A 1 -7.29 -29.71 18.99
CA MET A 1 -8.07 -28.53 19.42
C MET A 1 -9.53 -28.78 19.05
N LYS A 2 -10.50 -28.39 19.89
CA LYS A 2 -11.92 -28.49 19.55
C LYS A 2 -12.35 -27.18 18.88
N VAL A 3 -12.84 -27.25 17.65
CA VAL A 3 -13.48 -26.10 16.99
C VAL A 3 -14.82 -25.87 17.69
N THR A 4 -15.10 -24.63 18.08
CA THR A 4 -16.35 -24.28 18.75
C THR A 4 -17.40 -23.83 17.74
N ARG A 5 -18.67 -23.92 18.13
CA ARG A 5 -19.81 -23.44 17.33
C ARG A 5 -19.65 -21.99 16.86
N GLU A 6 -19.14 -21.12 17.73
CA GLU A 6 -18.96 -19.70 17.41
C GLU A 6 -17.91 -19.49 16.30
N VAL A 7 -16.82 -20.28 16.30
CA VAL A 7 -15.83 -20.22 15.21
C VAL A 7 -16.48 -20.61 13.88
N VAL A 8 -17.33 -21.63 13.87
CA VAL A 8 -18.05 -22.03 12.65
C VAL A 8 -19.02 -20.93 12.22
N LYS A 9 -19.71 -20.29 13.18
CA LYS A 9 -20.60 -19.16 12.92
C LYS A 9 -19.88 -17.97 12.29
N ASP A 10 -18.66 -17.68 12.73
CA ASP A 10 -17.82 -16.63 12.15
C ASP A 10 -17.34 -16.97 10.73
N LEU A 11 -17.25 -18.26 10.39
CA LEU A 11 -16.86 -18.76 9.06
C LEU A 11 -18.03 -18.80 8.06
N LEU A 12 -19.28 -18.70 8.52
CA LEU A 12 -20.46 -18.74 7.65
C LEU A 12 -20.41 -17.71 6.51
N PRO A 13 -20.10 -16.41 6.75
CA PRO A 13 -20.09 -15.41 5.67
C PRO A 13 -19.12 -15.78 4.53
N VAL A 14 -17.94 -16.29 4.87
CA VAL A 14 -16.91 -16.70 3.90
C VAL A 14 -17.33 -17.97 3.16
N TYR A 15 -17.96 -18.92 3.86
CA TYR A 15 -18.58 -20.11 3.25
C TYR A 15 -19.71 -19.72 2.28
N LEU A 16 -20.56 -18.78 2.65
CA LEU A 16 -21.67 -18.29 1.84
C LEU A 16 -21.21 -17.49 0.61
N ALA A 17 -20.10 -16.76 0.73
CA ALA A 17 -19.47 -16.03 -0.36
C ALA A 17 -18.67 -16.92 -1.34
N ASP A 18 -18.63 -18.24 -1.11
CA ASP A 18 -17.84 -19.22 -1.87
C ASP A 18 -16.31 -19.01 -1.80
N GLU A 19 -15.83 -18.14 -0.90
CA GLU A 19 -14.41 -17.78 -0.71
C GLU A 19 -13.69 -18.70 0.30
N ALA A 20 -14.40 -19.66 0.92
CA ALA A 20 -13.82 -20.60 1.86
C ALA A 20 -12.93 -21.64 1.16
N SER A 21 -11.81 -22.00 1.80
CA SER A 21 -10.99 -23.13 1.35
C SER A 21 -11.77 -24.45 1.42
N ALA A 22 -11.31 -25.48 0.69
CA ALA A 22 -11.96 -26.80 0.69
C ALA A 22 -12.09 -27.39 2.10
N ASP A 23 -11.04 -27.28 2.92
CA ASP A 23 -11.03 -27.77 4.29
C ASP A 23 -12.03 -27.01 5.18
N THR A 24 -12.10 -25.69 5.04
CA THR A 24 -13.07 -24.86 5.78
C THR A 24 -14.50 -25.17 5.36
N ARG A 25 -14.74 -25.43 4.07
CA ARG A 25 -16.06 -25.80 3.56
C ARG A 25 -16.54 -27.13 4.14
N ALA A 26 -15.68 -28.16 4.13
CA ALA A 26 -16.00 -29.46 4.70
C ALA A 26 -16.34 -29.38 6.20
N LEU A 27 -15.59 -28.58 6.96
CA LEU A 27 -15.84 -28.34 8.39
C LEU A 27 -17.21 -27.67 8.62
N VAL A 28 -17.53 -26.61 7.87
CA VAL A 28 -18.81 -25.91 8.02
C VAL A 28 -19.98 -26.83 7.65
N GLU A 29 -19.86 -27.63 6.59
CA GLU A 29 -20.90 -28.58 6.18
C GLU A 29 -21.15 -29.69 7.22
N GLU A 30 -20.10 -30.16 7.90
CA GLU A 30 -20.24 -31.13 8.99
C GLU A 30 -21.03 -30.55 10.17
N TRP A 31 -20.77 -29.29 10.52
CA TRP A 31 -21.50 -28.58 11.57
C TRP A 31 -22.94 -28.25 11.18
N LEU A 32 -23.21 -27.88 9.93
CA LEU A 32 -24.56 -27.64 9.43
C LEU A 32 -25.41 -28.92 9.43
N ARG A 33 -24.80 -30.09 9.23
CA ARG A 33 -25.50 -31.39 9.36
C ARG A 33 -25.82 -31.75 10.81
N THR A 34 -24.98 -31.34 11.75
CA THR A 34 -25.08 -31.73 13.16
C THR A 34 -25.91 -30.74 13.98
N ASP A 35 -25.95 -29.46 13.59
CA ASP A 35 -26.64 -28.38 14.30
C ASP A 35 -27.75 -27.74 13.43
N PRO A 36 -29.03 -28.13 13.64
CA PRO A 36 -30.17 -27.61 12.90
C PRO A 36 -30.39 -26.11 13.09
N ASP A 37 -29.98 -25.53 14.22
CA ASP A 37 -30.13 -24.10 14.49
C ASP A 37 -29.13 -23.30 13.65
N LEU A 38 -27.91 -23.81 13.53
CA LEU A 38 -26.88 -23.22 12.67
C LEU A 38 -27.28 -23.29 11.19
N ALA A 39 -27.89 -24.41 10.77
CA ALA A 39 -28.44 -24.57 9.43
C ALA A 39 -29.52 -23.53 9.12
N ARG A 40 -30.45 -23.29 10.06
CA ARG A 40 -31.47 -22.24 9.92
C ARG A 40 -30.86 -20.84 9.79
N HIS A 41 -29.82 -20.54 10.57
CA HIS A 41 -29.10 -19.27 10.46
C HIS A 41 -28.40 -19.12 9.10
N ALA A 42 -27.80 -20.18 8.57
CA ALA A 42 -27.19 -20.18 7.25
C ALA A 42 -28.22 -19.91 6.13
N GLU A 43 -29.39 -20.52 6.21
CA GLU A 43 -30.48 -20.29 5.26
C GLU A 43 -31.02 -18.87 5.34
N GLN A 44 -31.19 -18.33 6.56
CA GLN A 44 -31.60 -16.94 6.74
C GLN A 44 -30.57 -15.98 6.15
N ALA A 45 -29.28 -16.21 6.40
CA ALA A 45 -28.20 -15.40 5.84
C ALA A 45 -28.12 -15.49 4.31
N ARG A 46 -28.43 -16.64 3.69
CA ARG A 46 -28.56 -16.78 2.23
C ARG A 46 -29.71 -15.98 1.64
N ARG A 47 -30.82 -15.82 2.38
CA ARG A 47 -32.00 -15.07 1.94
C ARG A 47 -31.81 -13.56 2.04
N ILE A 48 -30.90 -13.11 2.91
CA ILE A 48 -30.46 -11.73 2.92
C ILE A 48 -29.56 -11.60 1.70
N ASP A 49 -30.12 -11.06 0.62
CA ASP A 49 -29.41 -10.74 -0.61
C ASP A 49 -28.46 -9.58 -0.31
N LEU A 50 -27.34 -9.87 0.36
CA LEU A 50 -26.26 -8.92 0.49
C LEU A 50 -25.75 -8.67 -0.93
N PRO A 51 -25.61 -7.40 -1.36
CA PRO A 51 -25.04 -7.11 -2.66
C PRO A 51 -23.70 -7.83 -2.76
N ALA A 52 -23.62 -8.78 -3.71
CA ALA A 52 -22.40 -9.52 -3.95
C ALA A 52 -21.25 -8.52 -4.03
N ALA A 53 -20.24 -8.69 -3.18
CA ALA A 53 -19.03 -7.90 -3.28
C ALA A 53 -18.56 -8.02 -4.75
N PRO A 54 -18.26 -6.90 -5.42
CA PRO A 54 -17.93 -6.93 -6.84
C PRO A 54 -16.77 -7.91 -7.00
N ALA A 55 -17.02 -9.02 -7.69
CA ALA A 55 -16.04 -10.06 -7.93
C ALA A 55 -14.79 -9.39 -8.49
N LEU A 56 -13.75 -9.26 -7.67
CA LEU A 56 -12.52 -8.61 -8.08
C LEU A 56 -11.90 -9.53 -9.12
N PRO A 57 -11.83 -9.13 -10.41
CA PRO A 57 -11.18 -9.97 -11.39
C PRO A 57 -9.73 -10.19 -10.93
N PRO A 58 -9.07 -11.33 -11.21
CA PRO A 58 -7.68 -11.58 -10.82
C PRO A 58 -6.69 -10.48 -11.29
N THR A 59 -7.10 -9.71 -12.30
CA THR A 59 -6.38 -8.53 -12.80
C THR A 59 -6.49 -7.29 -11.89
N ALA A 60 -7.47 -7.23 -10.99
CA ALA A 60 -7.68 -6.13 -10.04
C ALA A 60 -6.63 -6.11 -8.93
N GLU A 61 -6.23 -7.27 -8.39
CA GLU A 61 -5.11 -7.38 -7.46
C GLU A 61 -3.80 -6.91 -8.11
N LYS A 62 -3.51 -7.38 -9.33
CA LYS A 62 -2.33 -6.96 -10.09
C LYS A 62 -2.33 -5.45 -10.36
N ARG A 63 -3.48 -4.88 -10.74
CA ARG A 63 -3.64 -3.44 -10.95
C ARG A 63 -3.50 -2.63 -9.67
N ALA A 64 -3.98 -3.14 -8.53
CA ALA A 64 -3.79 -2.51 -7.23
C ALA A 64 -2.29 -2.52 -6.85
N LEU A 65 -1.62 -3.66 -7.03
CA LEU A 65 -0.18 -3.79 -6.80
C LEU A 65 0.64 -2.85 -7.71
N ASP A 66 0.28 -2.76 -8.99
CA ASP A 66 0.97 -1.89 -9.96
C ASP A 66 0.76 -0.41 -9.67
N ARG A 67 -0.43 -0.01 -9.22
CA ARG A 67 -0.70 1.37 -8.74
C ARG A 67 0.19 1.70 -7.54
N THR A 68 0.26 0.80 -6.57
CA THR A 68 1.11 0.97 -5.38
C THR A 68 2.59 1.03 -5.75
N ARG A 69 3.08 0.11 -6.59
CA ARG A 69 4.47 0.10 -7.08
C ARG A 69 4.82 1.37 -7.84
N ARG A 70 3.92 1.87 -8.69
CA ARG A 70 4.13 3.12 -9.43
C ARG A 70 4.22 4.31 -8.48
N HIS A 71 3.36 4.40 -7.46
CA HIS A 71 3.45 5.46 -6.47
C HIS A 71 4.73 5.40 -5.64
N LEU A 72 5.15 4.21 -5.21
CA LEU A 72 6.43 4.03 -4.49
C LEU A 72 7.61 4.44 -5.38
N ARG A 73 7.64 3.98 -6.64
CA ARG A 73 8.71 4.32 -7.59
C ARG A 73 8.83 5.82 -7.82
N TRP A 74 7.72 6.54 -8.01
CA TRP A 74 7.76 8.01 -8.14
C TRP A 74 8.29 8.70 -6.87
N ARG A 75 7.93 8.21 -5.68
CA ARG A 75 8.48 8.73 -4.41
C ARG A 75 9.97 8.52 -4.31
N PHE A 76 10.46 7.32 -4.66
CA PHE A 76 11.90 7.01 -4.63
C PHE A 76 12.68 7.81 -5.67
N VAL A 77 12.14 7.99 -6.89
CA VAL A 77 12.77 8.83 -7.92
C VAL A 77 12.85 10.28 -7.46
N LEU A 78 11.74 10.87 -7.00
CA LEU A 78 11.72 12.25 -6.48
C LEU A 78 12.70 12.44 -5.32
N LEU A 79 12.73 11.49 -4.38
CA LEU A 79 13.65 11.53 -3.24
C LEU A 79 15.11 11.45 -3.69
N GLY A 80 15.44 10.50 -4.56
CA GLY A 80 16.79 10.32 -5.10
C GLY A 80 17.25 11.56 -5.87
N THR A 81 16.40 12.14 -6.73
CA THR A 81 16.71 13.37 -7.45
C THR A 81 16.90 14.55 -6.50
N ALA A 82 16.06 14.72 -5.48
CA ALA A 82 16.20 15.81 -4.51
C ALA A 82 17.52 15.70 -3.72
N ILE A 83 17.88 14.49 -3.26
CA ILE A 83 19.14 14.22 -2.58
C ILE A 83 20.32 14.52 -3.51
N TYR A 84 20.30 14.01 -4.75
CA TYR A 84 21.36 14.23 -5.72
C TYR A 84 21.59 15.73 -5.98
N VAL A 85 20.53 16.48 -6.29
CA VAL A 85 20.61 17.92 -6.57
C VAL A 85 21.08 18.72 -5.35
N THR A 86 20.71 18.29 -4.14
CA THR A 86 21.16 18.94 -2.89
C THR A 86 22.62 18.62 -2.57
N THR A 87 23.12 17.45 -2.98
CA THR A 87 24.49 17.00 -2.69
C THR A 87 25.52 17.72 -3.56
N LEU A 88 25.17 18.08 -4.81
CA LEU A 88 26.02 18.82 -5.75
C LEU A 88 26.60 20.13 -5.17
N PRO A 89 25.80 21.09 -4.64
CA PRO A 89 26.32 22.33 -4.07
C PRO A 89 26.97 22.15 -2.69
N LEU A 90 26.69 21.05 -1.98
CA LEU A 90 27.31 20.70 -0.70
C LEU A 90 28.71 20.11 -0.85
N SER A 91 29.13 19.77 -2.07
CA SER A 91 30.47 19.26 -2.34
C SER A 91 31.49 20.39 -2.24
N VAL A 92 32.04 20.57 -1.03
CA VAL A 92 33.05 21.58 -0.70
C VAL A 92 34.40 20.91 -0.45
N THR A 93 35.48 21.55 -0.90
CA THR A 93 36.84 21.18 -0.48
C THR A 93 37.39 22.19 0.52
N PHE A 94 38.14 21.69 1.50
CA PHE A 94 38.89 22.54 2.41
C PHE A 94 40.25 22.84 1.79
N SER A 95 40.42 24.06 1.26
CA SER A 95 41.73 24.59 0.85
C SER A 95 42.19 25.70 1.79
N LYS A 96 43.50 25.97 1.81
CA LYS A 96 44.15 26.95 2.70
C LYS A 96 43.68 28.41 2.50
N THR A 97 42.89 28.70 1.47
CA THR A 97 42.45 30.05 1.08
C THR A 97 40.93 30.27 1.13
N GLY A 98 40.12 29.28 1.53
CA GLY A 98 38.67 29.47 1.72
C GLY A 98 37.80 28.27 1.30
N PHE A 99 36.48 28.43 1.43
CA PHE A 99 35.46 27.45 1.03
C PHE A 99 35.30 27.41 -0.50
N ASN A 100 36.14 26.66 -1.21
CA ASN A 100 35.98 26.43 -2.64
C ASN A 100 35.14 25.18 -2.90
N GLY A 101 34.36 25.19 -3.97
CA GLY A 101 33.43 24.11 -4.29
C GLY A 101 34.14 23.10 -5.14
N LEU A 102 34.03 21.81 -4.82
CA LEU A 102 34.68 20.76 -5.60
C LEU A 102 34.14 20.73 -7.04
N LEU A 103 32.83 20.97 -7.21
CA LEU A 103 32.12 20.81 -8.48
C LEU A 103 31.65 22.14 -9.10
N ILE A 104 31.41 23.16 -8.28
CA ILE A 104 30.88 24.46 -8.71
C ILE A 104 31.64 25.53 -7.92
N ASP A 105 32.54 26.26 -8.56
CA ASP A 105 33.32 27.29 -7.86
C ASP A 105 32.56 28.64 -7.78
N ASN A 106 31.60 28.86 -8.68
CA ASN A 106 30.82 30.09 -8.76
C ASN A 106 29.68 30.13 -7.73
N TRP A 107 29.69 31.15 -6.85
CA TRP A 107 28.61 31.45 -5.91
C TRP A 107 27.21 31.59 -6.55
N PRO A 108 27.00 32.31 -7.67
CA PRO A 108 25.65 32.45 -8.24
C PRO A 108 25.07 31.12 -8.75
N GLU A 109 25.89 30.25 -9.33
CA GLU A 109 25.44 28.94 -9.83
C GLU A 109 25.00 28.02 -8.68
N ARG A 110 25.72 28.05 -7.54
CA ARG A 110 25.30 27.30 -6.34
C ARG A 110 23.95 27.74 -5.82
N VAL A 111 23.69 29.05 -5.77
CA VAL A 111 22.42 29.59 -5.29
C VAL A 111 21.26 29.12 -6.17
N VAL A 112 21.43 29.14 -7.49
CA VAL A 112 20.40 28.66 -8.44
C VAL A 112 20.09 27.18 -8.22
N ILE A 113 21.11 26.34 -8.02
CA ILE A 113 20.93 24.90 -7.80
C ILE A 113 20.27 24.63 -6.43
N MET A 114 20.60 25.40 -5.39
CA MET A 114 19.91 25.31 -4.09
C MET A 114 18.44 25.71 -4.17
N LEU A 115 18.10 26.75 -4.94
CA LEU A 115 16.69 27.13 -5.19
C LEU A 115 15.94 26.02 -5.96
N MET A 116 16.59 25.39 -6.93
CA MET A 116 16.03 24.25 -7.66
C MET A 116 15.80 23.04 -6.74
N ALA A 117 16.76 22.74 -5.85
CA ALA A 117 16.63 21.70 -4.84
C ALA A 117 15.44 21.96 -3.91
N MET A 118 15.29 23.20 -3.44
CA MET A 118 14.14 23.63 -2.63
C MET A 118 12.81 23.35 -3.34
N GLY A 119 12.72 23.67 -4.63
CA GLY A 119 11.54 23.39 -5.46
C GLY A 119 11.21 21.89 -5.55
N LEU A 120 12.23 21.04 -5.72
CA LEU A 120 12.09 19.59 -5.75
C LEU A 120 11.61 19.02 -4.41
N TRP A 121 12.12 19.53 -3.28
CA TRP A 121 11.65 19.15 -1.95
C TRP A 121 10.20 19.55 -1.71
N ILE A 122 9.78 20.73 -2.16
CA ILE A 122 8.38 21.19 -2.08
C ILE A 122 7.48 20.28 -2.93
N ALA A 123 7.92 19.89 -4.14
CA ALA A 123 7.20 18.95 -4.99
C ALA A 123 7.07 17.56 -4.36
N TYR A 124 8.14 17.03 -3.77
CA TYR A 124 8.13 15.77 -3.01
C TYR A 124 7.17 15.83 -1.82
N TRP A 125 7.18 16.93 -1.06
CA TRP A 125 6.27 17.13 0.07
C TRP A 125 4.80 17.19 -0.37
N ARG A 126 4.50 17.86 -1.49
CA ARG A 126 3.15 17.88 -2.07
C ARG A 126 2.71 16.50 -2.57
N ALA A 127 3.60 15.78 -3.26
CA ALA A 127 3.31 14.45 -3.78
C ALA A 127 3.08 13.42 -2.66
N SER A 128 3.81 13.55 -1.54
CA SER A 128 3.66 12.66 -0.38
C SER A 128 2.40 12.97 0.45
N ARG A 129 1.93 14.22 0.49
CA ARG A 129 0.68 14.60 1.17
C ARG A 129 -0.59 14.09 0.49
N ARG A 130 -0.63 14.01 -0.84
CA ARG A 130 -1.83 13.56 -1.59
C ARG A 130 -2.14 12.07 -1.46
N VAL A 131 -1.22 11.27 -0.95
CA VAL A 131 -1.34 9.80 -0.89
C VAL A 131 -1.70 9.31 0.53
N ARG A 132 -1.76 10.19 1.53
CA ARG A 132 -2.40 9.91 2.83
C ARG A 132 -3.90 10.24 2.74
N ILE A 133 -4.67 9.41 2.05
CA ILE A 133 -6.12 9.32 2.18
C ILE A 133 -6.44 7.83 2.25
#